data_AF-A0A0F8WXV1-F1
#
_entry.id   AF-A0A0F8WXV1-F1
#
_cell.length_a   1.000
_cell.length_b   1.000
_cell.length_c   1.000
_cell.angle_alpha   90.00
_cell.angle_beta   90.00
_cell.angle_gamma   90.00
#
_symmetry.space_group_name_H-M   'P 1'
#
loop_
_entity.id
_entity.type
_entity.pdbx_description
1 polymer ?
#
loop_
_entity_poly.entity_id
_entity_poly.type
_entity_poly.pdbx_seq_one_letter_code
_entity_poly.pdbx_strand_id
1 'polypeptide(L)' 'MELESEMKKLRELTQSCVLVEASRNPEEFLCTIGWHHRGNWFRDIQVSAENALDAVRLAKEKWTNEQTHEV' A
#
# COMPACT_ATOMS: atom_id res chain seq x y z
N MET A 1 5.47 2.72 15.52
CA MET A 1 6.49 1.64 15.57
C MET A 1 6.16 0.45 14.67
N GLU A 2 5.12 -0.35 14.91
CA GLU A 2 4.85 -1.54 14.06
C GLU A 2 4.42 -1.18 12.63
N LEU A 3 3.43 -0.30 12.47
CA LEU A 3 2.94 0.13 11.15
C LEU A 3 4.03 0.77 10.27
N GLU A 4 4.83 1.68 10.84
CA GLU A 4 5.91 2.35 10.11
C GLU A 4 6.98 1.37 9.64
N SER A 5 7.29 0.36 10.47
CA SER A 5 8.20 -0.73 10.10
C SER A 5 7.65 -1.53 8.92
N GLU A 6 6.37 -1.91 8.95
CA GLU A 6 5.75 -2.66 7.84
C GLU A 6 5.66 -1.82 6.56
N MET A 7 5.32 -0.54 6.66
CA MET A 7 5.33 0.37 5.52
C MET A 7 6.74 0.50 4.93
N LYS A 8 7.78 0.57 5.77
CA LYS A 8 9.18 0.61 5.30
C LYS A 8 9.54 -0.65 4.52
N LYS A 9 9.24 -1.84 5.07
CA LYS A 9 9.47 -3.13 4.38
C LYS A 9 8.73 -3.19 3.04
N LEU A 10 7.49 -2.72 3.00
CA LEU A 10 6.70 -2.71 1.76
C LEU A 10 7.29 -1.76 0.71
N ARG A 11 7.76 -0.57 1.10
CA ARG A 11 8.47 0.35 0.19
C ARG A 11 9.75 -0.26 -0.38
N GLU A 12 10.53 -0.94 0.47
CA GLU A 12 11.75 -1.62 0.05
C GLU A 12 11.46 -2.76 -0.95
N LEU A 13 10.37 -3.51 -0.73
CA LEU A 13 9.94 -4.59 -1.63
C LEU A 13 9.44 -4.08 -2.99
N THR A 14 8.66 -3.00 -2.99
CA THR A 14 7.93 -2.50 -4.17
C THR A 14 8.72 -1.45 -4.95
N GLN A 15 9.80 -0.92 -4.38
CA GLN A 15 10.49 0.29 -4.85
C GLN A 15 9.55 1.48 -5.11
N SER A 16 8.41 1.49 -4.41
CA SER A 16 7.32 2.43 -4.60
C SER A 16 7.02 3.20 -3.31
N CYS A 17 6.30 4.30 -3.46
CA CYS A 17 5.79 5.05 -2.33
C CYS A 17 4.54 4.38 -1.76
N VAL A 18 4.43 4.37 -0.43
CA VAL A 18 3.32 3.75 0.30
C VAL A 18 2.66 4.82 1.17
N LEU A 19 1.37 5.04 0.92
CA LEU A 19 0.50 5.94 1.67
C LEU A 19 -0.57 5.11 2.39
N VAL A 20 -0.75 5.35 3.68
CA VAL A 20 -1.86 4.79 4.47
C VAL A 20 -2.65 5.95 5.05
N GLU A 21 -3.96 5.99 4.79
CA GLU A 21 -4.85 7.05 5.26
C GLU A 21 -6.20 6.48 5.72
N ALA A 22 -6.86 7.17 6.66
CA ALA A 22 -8.24 6.87 7.00
C ALA A 22 -9.12 7.25 5.81
N SER A 23 -9.99 6.34 5.39
CA SER A 23 -10.90 6.59 4.28
C SER A 23 -11.99 7.59 4.69
N ARG A 24 -12.74 8.09 3.70
CA ARG A 24 -13.94 8.90 3.98
C ARG A 24 -15.05 8.09 4.66
N ASN A 25 -15.02 6.76 4.53
CA ASN A 25 -15.78 5.84 5.38
C ASN A 25 -15.00 5.66 6.69
N PRO A 26 -15.51 6.13 7.84
CA PRO A 26 -14.76 6.17 9.10
C PRO A 26 -14.34 4.80 9.65
N GLU A 27 -14.87 3.70 9.10
CA GLU A 27 -14.56 2.32 9.52
C GLU A 27 -13.47 1.65 8.67
N GLU A 28 -12.86 2.38 7.72
CA GLU A 28 -11.90 1.81 6.79
C GLU A 28 -10.60 2.64 6.69
N PHE A 29 -9.48 1.93 6.59
CA PHE A 29 -8.17 2.45 6.21
C PHE A 29 -7.85 2.05 4.78
N LEU A 30 -7.24 2.95 4.03
CA LEU A 30 -6.75 2.71 2.69
C LEU A 30 -5.23 2.63 2.70
N CYS A 31 -4.67 1.59 2.08
CA CYS A 31 -3.27 1.53 1.74
C CYS A 31 -3.12 1.64 0.22
N THR A 32 -2.30 2.59 -0.22
CA THR A 32 -2.03 2.87 -1.62
C THR A 32 -0.53 2.72 -1.89
N ILE A 33 -0.19 1.83 -2.83
CA ILE A 33 1.15 1.70 -3.41
C ILE A 33 1.14 2.41 -4.75
N GLY A 34 2.11 3.29 -4.97
CA GLY A 34 2.25 4.00 -6.22
C GLY A 34 3.56 4.77 -6.28
N TRP A 35 3.73 5.57 -7.32
CA TRP A 35 4.96 6.33 -7.54
C TRP A 35 4.65 7.80 -7.79
N HIS A 36 5.61 8.64 -7.43
CA HIS A 36 5.51 10.08 -7.60
C HIS A 36 6.51 10.54 -8.66
N HIS A 37 6.04 11.27 -9.66
CA HIS A 37 6.88 11.84 -10.70
C HIS A 37 6.47 13.26 -11.04
N ARG A 38 7.42 14.21 -10.92
CA ARG A 38 7.24 15.62 -11.27
C ARG A 38 5.99 16.28 -10.65
N GLY A 39 5.71 15.97 -9.39
CA GLY A 39 4.55 16.55 -8.68
C GLY A 39 3.24 15.80 -8.90
N ASN A 40 3.24 14.73 -9.70
CA ASN A 40 2.06 13.91 -9.96
C ASN A 40 2.19 12.57 -9.24
N TRP A 41 1.09 12.12 -8.64
CA TRP A 41 0.99 10.82 -8.00
C TRP A 41 0.27 9.84 -8.94
N PHE A 42 0.91 8.70 -9.18
CA PHE A 42 0.39 7.61 -9.98
C PHE A 42 0.16 6.41 -9.06
N ARG A 43 -0.98 5.75 -9.23
CA ARG A 43 -1.44 4.66 -8.37
C ARG A 43 -1.33 3.35 -9.11
N ASP A 44 -0.66 2.38 -8.51
CA ASP A 44 -0.60 1.02 -9.04
C ASP A 44 -1.58 0.13 -8.27
N ILE A 45 -1.47 0.09 -6.94
CA ILE A 45 -2.31 -0.76 -6.09
C ILE A 45 -3.01 0.08 -5.02
N GLN A 46 -4.29 -0.24 -4.78
CA GLN A 46 -5.04 0.22 -3.62
C GLN A 46 -5.83 -0.94 -3.00
N VAL A 47 -5.87 -0.96 -1.68
CA VAL A 47 -6.65 -1.89 -0.85
C VAL A 47 -7.27 -1.15 0.33
N SER A 48 -8.41 -1.64 0.82
CA SER A 48 -9.05 -1.18 2.05
C SER A 48 -9.04 -2.28 3.12
N ALA A 49 -9.01 -1.89 4.39
CA ALA A 49 -9.15 -2.78 5.54
C ALA A 49 -9.70 -2.04 6.76
N GLU A 50 -10.15 -2.76 7.78
CA GLU A 50 -10.67 -2.18 9.02
C GLU A 50 -9.61 -1.44 9.84
N ASN A 51 -8.33 -1.77 9.66
CA ASN A 51 -7.22 -1.09 10.32
C ASN A 51 -6.03 -0.88 9.38
N ALA A 52 -5.19 0.08 9.73
CA ALA A 52 -4.03 0.49 8.95
C ALA A 52 -3.03 -0.64 8.68
N LEU A 53 -2.82 -1.53 9.67
CA LEU A 53 -1.83 -2.61 9.56
C LEU A 53 -2.29 -3.67 8.56
N ASP A 54 -3.56 -4.05 8.63
CA ASP A 54 -4.18 -4.99 7.70
C ASP A 54 -4.20 -4.43 6.28
N ALA A 55 -4.44 -3.12 6.11
CA ALA A 55 -4.35 -2.48 4.81
C ALA A 55 -2.94 -2.61 4.20
N VAL A 56 -1.88 -2.45 5.01
CA VAL A 56 -0.49 -2.66 4.54
C VAL A 56 -0.23 -4.13 4.18
N ARG A 57 -0.72 -5.08 4.98
CA ARG A 57 -0.57 -6.52 4.70
C ARG A 57 -1.26 -6.94 3.41
N LEU A 58 -2.51 -6.52 3.22
CA LEU A 58 -3.27 -6.78 2.00
C LEU A 58 -2.60 -6.17 0.76
N ALA A 59 -2.02 -4.97 0.90
CA ALA A 59 -1.31 -4.33 -0.20
C ALA A 59 -0.07 -5.14 -0.62
N LYS A 60 0.66 -5.69 0.37
CA LYS A 60 1.81 -6.58 0.14
C LYS A 60 1.39 -7.89 -0.55
N GLU A 61 0.31 -8.52 -0.07
CA GLU A 61 -0.22 -9.76 -0.65
C GLU A 61 -0.65 -9.53 -2.10
N LYS A 62 -1.40 -8.47 -2.35
CA LYS A 62 -1.85 -8.11 -3.70
C LYS A 62 -0.68 -7.84 -4.64
N TRP A 63 0.31 -7.06 -4.22
CA TRP A 63 1.53 -6.82 -5.00
C TRP A 63 2.26 -8.12 -5.36
N THR A 64 2.47 -8.99 -4.37
CA THR A 64 3.18 -10.26 -4.58
C THR A 64 2.44 -11.18 -5.55
N ASN A 65 1.10 -11.19 -5.48
CA ASN A 65 0.25 -11.96 -6.38
C ASN A 65 0.29 -11.41 -7.81
N GLU A 66 0.23 -10.09 -8.01
CA GLU A 66 0.32 -9.50 -9.36
C GLU A 66 1.66 -9.82 -10.02
N GLN A 67 2.77 -9.76 -9.27
CA GLN A 67 4.11 -10.09 -9.79
C GLN A 67 4.32 -11.57 -10.13
N THR A 68 3.53 -12.48 -9.56
CA THR A 68 3.62 -13.93 -9.85
C THR A 68 2.80 -14.34 -11.07
N HIS A 69 1.88 -13.49 -11.55
CA HIS A 69 1.08 -13.76 -12.75
C HIS A 69 1.67 -13.17 -14.04
N GLU A 70 2.81 -12.47 -13.96
CA GLU A 70 3.55 -11.93 -15.11
C GLU A 70 4.60 -12.92 -15.69
N VAL A 71 4.52 -14.22 -15.37
CA VAL A 71 5.44 -15.28 -15.85
C VAL A 71 4.79 -16.20 -16.86
#